data_AF-A0A420B6N1-F1
#
_entry.id   AF-A0A420B6N1-F1
#
_cell.length_a   1.000
_cell.length_b   1.000
_cell.length_c   1.000
_cell.angle_alpha   90.00
_cell.angle_beta   90.00
_cell.angle_gamma   90.00
#
_symmetry.space_group_name_H-M   'P 1'
#
loop_
_entity.id
_entity.type
_entity.pdbx_description
1 polymer ?
#
loop_
_entity_poly.entity_id
_entity_poly.type
_entity_poly.pdbx_seq_one_letter_code
_entity_poly.pdbx_strand_id
1 'polypeptide(L)'
;MIASLVLGIIALVSGLGLRYWINRRKFYRRGPSGAEGFSSYEKSVAVNILERIGKWGAYILIIFGILFLWSYSRQKQAKENNLDKTELKNTK
;
A
#
# COMPACT_ATOMS: atom_id res chain seq x y z
N MET A 1 -16.71 0.58 9.49
CA MET A 1 -15.87 -0.38 10.26
C MET A 1 -15.33 -1.52 9.39
N ILE A 2 -16.10 -2.54 9.01
CA ILE A 2 -15.53 -3.69 8.26
C ILE A 2 -15.02 -3.28 6.87
N ALA A 3 -15.77 -2.44 6.15
CA ALA A 3 -15.37 -1.95 4.82
C ALA A 3 -14.03 -1.19 4.83
N SER A 4 -13.77 -0.34 5.83
CA SER A 4 -12.51 0.41 5.92
C SER A 4 -11.31 -0.49 6.24
N LEU A 5 -11.52 -1.56 7.02
CA LEU A 5 -10.50 -2.58 7.27
C LEU A 5 -10.18 -3.36 5.99
N VAL A 6 -11.21 -3.83 5.27
CA VAL A 6 -11.05 -4.60 4.03
C VAL A 6 -10.34 -3.76 2.95
N LEU A 7 -10.77 -2.51 2.75
CA LEU A 7 -10.14 -1.58 1.81
C LEU A 7 -8.68 -1.27 2.19
N GLY A 8 -8.39 -1.11 3.49
CA GLY A 8 -7.03 -0.90 3.98
C GLY A 8 -6.11 -2.09 3.69
N ILE A 9 -6.59 -3.32 3.95
CA ILE A 9 -5.83 -4.55 3.68
C ILE A 9 -5.58 -4.72 2.18
N ILE A 10 -6.62 -4.56 1.34
CA ILE A 10 -6.48 -4.67 -0.12
C ILE A 10 -5.48 -3.63 -0.64
N ALA A 11 -5.55 -2.38 -0.17
CA ALA A 11 -4.61 -1.33 -0.56
C ALA A 11 -3.16 -1.67 -0.14
N LEU A 12 -2.95 -2.18 1.07
CA LEU A 12 -1.60 -2.58 1.51
C LEU A 12 -1.05 -3.75 0.70
N VAL A 13 -1.85 -4.80 0.50
CA VAL A 13 -1.43 -5.99 -0.25
C VAL A 13 -1.12 -5.64 -1.69
N SER A 14 -1.97 -4.84 -2.34
CA SER A 14 -1.73 -4.36 -3.70
C SER A 14 -0.52 -3.43 -3.79
N GLY A 15 -0.32 -2.52 -2.83
CA GLY A 15 0.85 -1.63 -2.77
C GLY A 15 2.17 -2.37 -2.60
N LEU A 16 2.21 -3.33 -1.67
CA LEU A 16 3.38 -4.19 -1.46
C LEU A 16 3.60 -5.13 -2.65
N GLY A 17 2.53 -5.70 -3.21
CA GLY A 17 2.59 -6.56 -4.39
C GLY A 17 3.14 -5.83 -5.61
N LEU A 18 2.66 -4.61 -5.86
CA LEU A 18 3.15 -3.75 -6.94
C LEU A 18 4.64 -3.42 -6.74
N ARG A 19 5.04 -3.04 -5.52
CA ARG A 19 6.44 -2.77 -5.18
C ARG A 19 7.34 -3.98 -5.41
N TYR A 20 6.90 -5.15 -4.95
CA TYR A 20 7.61 -6.42 -5.15
C TYR A 20 7.73 -6.76 -6.63
N TRP A 21 6.64 -6.64 -7.38
CA TRP A 21 6.61 -6.97 -8.80
C TRP A 21 7.55 -6.07 -9.63
N ILE A 22 7.59 -4.77 -9.35
CA ILE A 22 8.53 -3.83 -9.97
C ILE A 22 9.97 -4.21 -9.63
N ASN A 23 10.28 -4.48 -8.35
CA ASN A 23 11.61 -4.90 -7.93
C ASN A 23 12.02 -6.25 -8.54
N ARG A 24 11.07 -7.18 -8.70
CA ARG A 24 11.28 -8.47 -9.35
C ARG A 24 11.60 -8.32 -10.84
N ARG A 25 10.86 -7.48 -11.56
CA ARG A 25 11.14 -7.13 -12.97
C ARG A 25 12.54 -6.52 -13.11
N LYS A 26 12.94 -5.65 -12.19
CA LYS A 26 14.29 -5.07 -12.16
C LYS A 26 15.36 -6.14 -11.94
N PHE A 27 15.13 -7.07 -11.02
CA PHE A 27 16.07 -8.16 -10.73
C PHE A 27 16.31 -9.07 -11.93
N TYR A 28 15.25 -9.53 -12.61
CA TYR A 28 15.39 -10.42 -13.78
C TYR A 28 16.01 -9.76 -15.02
N ARG A 29 16.11 -8.42 -15.06
CA ARG A 29 16.79 -7.71 -16.15
C ARG A 29 18.32 -7.64 -15.93
N ARG A 30 18.80 -7.93 -14.73
CA ARG A 30 20.23 -7.89 -14.41
C ARG A 30 20.89 -9.20 -14.84
N GLY A 31 21.98 -9.08 -15.59
CA GLY A 31 22.80 -10.22 -15.98
C GLY A 31 23.72 -10.70 -14.84
N PRO A 32 24.59 -11.71 -15.11
CA PRO A 32 25.54 -12.25 -14.14
C PRO A 32 26.48 -11.19 -13.53
N SER A 33 26.77 -10.12 -14.28
CA SER A 33 27.58 -8.98 -13.84
C SER A 33 26.79 -7.92 -13.05
N GLY A 34 25.49 -8.09 -12.84
CA GLY A 34 24.62 -7.12 -12.17
C GLY A 34 24.24 -5.91 -13.03
N ALA A 35 24.79 -5.78 -14.24
CA ALA A 35 24.44 -4.74 -15.20
C ALA A 35 23.06 -5.00 -15.82
N GLU A 36 22.29 -3.93 -16.04
CA GLU A 36 21.00 -4.03 -16.75
C GLU A 36 21.25 -4.09 -18.26
N GLY A 37 20.88 -5.21 -18.88
CA GLY A 37 20.99 -5.38 -20.33
C GLY A 37 19.81 -4.69 -21.03
N PHE A 38 20.05 -3.54 -21.66
CA PHE A 38 19.08 -2.91 -22.56
C PHE A 38 19.58 -2.97 -24.00
N SER A 39 18.68 -3.27 -24.94
CA SER A 39 19.02 -3.34 -26.37
C SER A 39 19.14 -1.97 -27.03
N SER A 40 18.65 -0.91 -26.39
CA SER A 40 18.69 0.47 -26.89
C SER A 40 18.58 1.46 -25.73
N TYR A 41 19.19 2.64 -25.91
CA TYR A 41 19.13 3.75 -24.96
C TYR A 41 17.68 4.19 -24.68
N GLU A 42 16.85 4.32 -25.72
CA GLU A 42 15.45 4.75 -25.57
C GLU A 42 14.63 3.79 -24.69
N LYS A 43 14.87 2.49 -24.84
CA LYS A 43 14.22 1.47 -23.99
C LYS A 43 14.66 1.59 -22.54
N SER A 44 15.94 1.88 -22.29
CA SER A 44 16.44 2.10 -20.93
C SER A 44 15.74 3.27 -20.27
N VAL A 45 15.60 4.39 -20.98
CA VAL A 45 14.95 5.60 -20.44
C VAL A 45 13.48 5.36 -20.17
N ALA A 46 12.74 4.80 -21.13
CA ALA A 46 11.30 4.54 -20.98
C ALA A 46 11.00 3.60 -19.81
N VAL A 47 11.75 2.51 -19.68
CA VAL A 47 11.57 1.53 -18.59
C VAL A 47 11.93 2.14 -17.24
N ASN A 48 13.03 2.90 -17.15
CA ASN A 48 13.43 3.56 -15.92
C ASN A 48 12.41 4.60 -15.44
N ILE A 49 11.80 5.36 -16.36
CA ILE A 49 10.72 6.30 -16.02
C ILE A 49 9.50 5.56 -15.47
N LEU A 50 9.06 4.50 -16.14
CA LEU A 50 7.93 3.68 -15.69
C LEU A 50 8.19 3.03 -14.32
N GLU A 51 9.41 2.53 -14.07
CA GLU A 51 9.79 1.99 -12.76
C GLU A 51 9.77 3.06 -11.66
N ARG A 52 10.19 4.28 -11.99
CA ARG A 52 10.15 5.41 -11.03
C ARG A 52 8.70 5.76 -10.70
N ILE A 53 7.85 5.96 -11.70
CA ILE A 53 6.43 6.26 -11.52
C ILE A 53 5.73 5.12 -10.75
N GLY A 54 5.97 3.87 -11.12
CA GLY A 54 5.40 2.71 -10.45
C GLY A 54 5.80 2.59 -8.98
N LYS A 55 7.05 2.92 -8.64
CA LYS A 55 7.50 2.96 -7.23
C LYS A 55 6.79 4.05 -6.43
N TRP A 56 6.65 5.25 -7.00
CA TRP A 56 5.88 6.32 -6.38
C TRP A 56 4.41 5.91 -6.18
N GLY A 57 3.80 5.31 -7.20
CA GLY A 57 2.44 4.78 -7.10
C GLY A 57 2.30 3.73 -5.98
N ALA A 58 3.25 2.81 -5.87
CA ALA A 58 3.25 1.81 -4.80
C ALA A 58 3.38 2.45 -3.40
N TYR A 59 4.23 3.47 -3.24
CA TYR A 59 4.34 4.19 -1.96
C TYR A 59 3.05 4.92 -1.58
N ILE A 60 2.42 5.61 -2.54
CA ILE A 60 1.13 6.27 -2.33
C ILE A 60 0.09 5.24 -1.87
N LEU A 61 0.02 4.08 -2.53
CA LEU A 61 -0.93 3.03 -2.21
C LEU A 61 -0.71 2.44 -0.81
N ILE A 62 0.55 2.25 -0.41
CA ILE A 62 0.92 1.81 0.94
C ILE A 62 0.49 2.86 1.98
N ILE A 63 0.77 4.15 1.74
CA ILE A 63 0.38 5.24 2.65
C ILE A 63 -1.14 5.26 2.83
N PHE A 64 -1.91 5.16 1.74
CA PHE A 64 -3.37 5.07 1.81
C PHE A 64 -3.83 3.86 2.63
N GLY A 65 -3.23 2.68 2.42
CA GLY A 65 -3.56 1.49 3.19
C GLY A 65 -3.36 1.67 4.70
N ILE A 66 -2.26 2.33 5.11
CA ILE A 66 -2.00 2.65 6.53
C ILE A 66 -3.04 3.64 7.05
N LEU A 67 -3.39 4.67 6.29
CA LEU A 67 -4.40 5.66 6.68
C LEU A 67 -5.78 5.02 6.89
N PHE A 68 -6.18 4.08 6.03
CA PHE A 68 -7.43 3.34 6.20
C PHE A 68 -7.42 2.48 7.47
N LEU A 69 -6.30 1.83 7.80
CA LEU A 69 -6.14 1.07 9.04
C LEU A 69 -6.25 1.98 10.27
N TRP A 70 -5.61 3.16 10.21
CA TRP A 70 -5.66 4.15 11.28
C TRP A 70 -7.07 4.69 11.50
N SER A 71 -7.79 5.00 10.43
CA SER A 71 -9.21 5.42 10.47
C SER A 71 -10.11 4.34 11.08
N TYR A 72 -9.85 3.06 10.78
CA TYR A 72 -10.58 1.96 11.41
C TYR A 72 -10.39 1.92 12.93
N SER A 73 -9.16 2.10 13.42
CA SER A 73 -8.87 2.14 14.86
C SER A 73 -9.64 3.25 15.57
N ARG A 74 -9.71 4.44 14.97
CA ARG A 74 -10.48 5.59 15.49
C ARG A 74 -11.99 5.30 15.56
N GLN A 75 -12.56 4.68 14.51
CA GLN A 75 -13.97 4.30 14.50
C GLN A 75 -14.30 3.25 15.58
N LYS A 76 -13.40 2.30 15.83
CA LYS A 76 -13.57 1.29 16.87
C LYS A 76 -13.64 1.95 18.26
N GLN A 77 -12.68 2.81 18.59
CA GLN A 77 -12.65 3.52 19.87
C GLN A 77 -13.89 4.42 20.06
N ALA A 78 -14.34 5.10 19.00
CA ALA A 78 -15.55 5.90 19.08
C ALA A 78 -16.79 5.04 19.38
N LYS A 79 -16.87 3.83 18.84
CA LYS A 79 -18.01 2.94 19.07
C LYS A 79 -18.02 2.36 20.49
N GLU A 80 -16.86 1.97 21.02
CA GLU A 80 -16.70 1.49 22.40
C GLU A 80 -17.12 2.57 23.41
N ASN A 81 -16.66 3.82 23.23
CA ASN A 81 -17.03 4.94 24.09
C ASN A 81 -18.54 5.27 24.06
N ASN A 82 -19.22 5.05 22.93
CA ASN A 82 -20.66 5.27 22.83
C ASN A 82 -21.47 4.13 23.47
N LEU A 83 -21.01 2.88 23.37
CA LEU A 83 -21.63 1.76 24.09
C LEU A 83 -21.54 1.98 25.61
N ASP A 84 -20.37 2.30 26.14
CA ASP A 84 -20.16 2.52 27.58
C ASP A 84 -21.07 3.66 28.13
N LYS A 85 -21.20 4.76 27.38
CA LYS A 85 -22.15 5.84 27.72
C LYS A 85 -23.61 5.40 27.72
N THR A 86 -23.97 4.46 26.85
CA THR A 86 -25.35 3.95 26.76
C THR A 86 -25.65 3.00 27.92
N GLU A 87 -24.71 2.14 28.30
CA GLU A 87 -24.80 1.26 29.48
C GLU A 87 -24.91 2.05 30.80
N LEU A 88 -24.07 3.10 30.95
CA LEU A 88 -24.10 4.00 32.10
C LEU A 88 -25.40 4.80 32.21
N LYS A 89 -26.04 5.11 31.07
CA LYS A 89 -27.33 5.81 31.03
C LYS A 89 -28.50 4.88 31.35
N ASN A 90 -28.41 3.60 31.01
CA ASN A 90 -29.46 2.61 31.30
C ASN A 90 -29.40 2.07 32.74
N THR A 91 -28.25 2.19 33.41
CA THR A 91 -28.04 1.81 34.82
C THR A 91 -28.46 2.91 35.82
N LYS A 92 -28.56 4.16 35.37
CA LYS A 92 -29.01 5.30 36.19
C LYS A 92 -30.50 5.58 35.99
#